data_AF-A0A8T4ZND4-F1
#
_entry.id   AF-A0A8T4ZND4-F1
#
_cell.length_a   1.000
_cell.length_b   1.000
_cell.length_c   1.000
_cell.angle_alpha   90.00
_cell.angle_beta   90.00
_cell.angle_gamma   90.00
#
_symmetry.space_group_name_H-M   'P 1'
#
loop_
_entity.id
_entity.type
_entity.pdbx_description
1 polymer ?
#
loop_
_entity_poly.entity_id
_entity_poly.type
_entity_poly.pdbx_seq_one_letter_code
_entity_poly.pdbx_strand_id
1 'polypeptide(L)' 'MYVIGKTGMGKTTLLLNMVLNDIRNGEGVGFIDPHGDASEKLLDYIPSWRVKDVIYFNPADRETLLA' A
#
# COMPACT_ATOMS: atom_id res chain seq x y z
N MET A 1 -3.14 11.90 -10.95
CA MET A 1 -2.38 12.90 -10.18
C MET A 1 -0.90 12.65 -10.38
N TYR A 2 -0.06 13.69 -10.52
CA TYR A 2 1.40 13.54 -10.63
C TYR A 2 2.06 14.35 -9.51
N VAL A 3 2.85 13.69 -8.66
CA VAL A 3 3.45 14.27 -7.45
C VAL A 3 4.96 14.18 -7.55
N ILE A 4 5.64 15.34 -7.58
CA ILE A 4 7.11 15.44 -7.63
C ILE A 4 7.61 16.18 -6.39
N GLY A 5 8.76 15.77 -5.89
CA GLY A 5 9.44 16.44 -4.78
C GLY A 5 10.63 15.62 -4.30
N LYS A 6 11.55 16.25 -3.58
CA LYS A 6 12.71 15.57 -2.98
C LYS A 6 12.28 14.53 -1.92
N THR A 7 13.18 13.63 -1.54
CA THR A 7 12.97 12.69 -0.42
C THR A 7 12.63 13.47 0.86
N GLY A 8 11.75 12.92 1.70
CA GLY A 8 11.30 13.56 2.95
C GLY A 8 10.18 14.60 2.79
N MET A 9 9.75 14.92 1.57
CA MET A 9 8.67 15.91 1.31
C MET A 9 7.24 15.33 1.47
N GLY A 10 7.06 14.19 2.14
CA GLY A 10 5.73 13.63 2.45
C GLY A 10 4.97 12.96 1.29
N LYS A 11 5.60 12.74 0.13
CA LYS A 11 4.96 12.13 -1.06
C LYS A 11 4.36 10.74 -0.75
N THR A 12 5.13 9.88 -0.10
CA THR A 12 4.67 8.52 0.28
C THR A 12 3.49 8.60 1.22
N THR A 13 3.55 9.48 2.23
CA THR A 13 2.43 9.72 3.16
C THR A 13 1.18 10.18 2.43
N LEU A 14 1.30 11.09 1.46
CA LEU A 14 0.17 11.54 0.65
C LEU A 14 -0.47 10.38 -0.11
N LEU A 15 0.34 9.59 -0.83
CA LEU A 15 -0.15 8.45 -1.62
C LEU A 15 -0.82 7.38 -0.75
N LEU A 16 -0.23 7.04 0.42
CA LEU A 16 -0.82 6.08 1.35
C LEU A 16 -2.18 6.53 1.87
N ASN A 17 -2.33 7.81 2.21
CA ASN A 17 -3.63 8.34 2.67
C ASN A 17 -4.70 8.27 1.58
N MET A 18 -4.33 8.49 0.32
CA MET A 18 -5.27 8.36 -0.79
C MET A 18 -5.71 6.91 -0.99
N VAL A 19 -4.75 5.98 -1.04
CA VAL A 19 -5.03 4.55 -1.17
C VAL A 19 -5.90 4.05 0.00
N LEU A 20 -5.61 4.47 1.22
CA LEU A 20 -6.42 4.11 2.39
C LEU A 20 -7.84 4.68 2.36
N ASN A 21 -8.02 5.88 1.81
CA ASN A 21 -9.34 6.45 1.62
C ASN A 21 -10.18 5.59 0.67
N ASP A 22 -9.59 5.17 -0.46
CA ASP A 22 -10.27 4.33 -1.45
C ASP A 22 -10.62 2.95 -0.86
N ILE A 23 -9.68 2.31 -0.13
CA ILE A 23 -9.93 1.04 0.58
C ILE A 23 -11.08 1.17 1.59
N ARG A 24 -11.12 2.27 2.36
CA ARG A 24 -12.19 2.51 3.36
C ARG A 24 -13.54 2.77 2.70
N ASN A 25 -13.56 3.33 1.50
CA ASN A 25 -14.77 3.54 0.71
C ASN A 25 -15.27 2.28 -0.01
N GLY A 26 -14.59 1.14 0.18
CA GLY A 26 -14.97 -0.12 -0.46
C GLY A 26 -14.41 -0.29 -1.88
N GLU A 27 -13.49 0.59 -2.30
CA GLU A 27 -12.90 0.53 -3.63
C GLU A 27 -11.74 -0.49 -3.67
N GLY A 28 -11.47 -1.00 -4.87
CA GLY A 28 -10.31 -1.83 -5.17
C GLY A 28 -9.15 -0.98 -5.65
N VAL A 29 -7.93 -1.26 -5.17
CA VAL A 29 -6.74 -0.48 -5.48
C VAL A 29 -5.55 -1.38 -5.77
N GLY A 30 -4.70 -0.96 -6.71
CA GLY A 30 -3.37 -1.53 -6.92
C GLY A 30 -2.31 -0.54 -6.46
N PHE A 31 -1.40 -0.99 -5.62
CA PHE A 31 -0.27 -0.18 -5.13
C PHE A 31 1.05 -0.87 -5.49
N ILE A 32 1.93 -0.15 -6.17
CA ILE A 32 3.23 -0.67 -6.61
C ILE A 32 4.31 0.18 -5.96
N ASP A 33 5.19 -0.49 -5.22
CA ASP A 33 6.27 0.15 -4.48
C ASP A 33 7.60 -0.56 -4.76
N PRO A 34 8.55 0.08 -5.49
CA PRO A 34 9.86 -0.49 -5.74
C PRO A 34 10.72 -0.71 -4.49
N HIS A 35 10.43 0.00 -3.40
CA HIS A 35 11.22 -0.08 -2.17
C HIS A 35 10.61 -1.03 -1.12
N GLY A 36 9.30 -1.26 -1.19
CA GLY A 36 8.55 -2.20 -0.34
C GLY A 36 8.08 -1.62 0.99
N ASP A 37 8.81 -0.65 1.55
CA ASP A 37 8.54 -0.07 2.88
C ASP A 37 7.18 0.62 2.97
N ALA A 38 6.69 1.23 1.88
CA ALA A 38 5.37 1.84 1.87
C ALA A 38 4.26 0.79 1.76
N SER A 39 4.48 -0.27 0.99
CA SER A 39 3.51 -1.38 0.87
C SER A 39 3.36 -2.14 2.17
N GLU A 40 4.46 -2.46 2.85
CA GLU A 40 4.43 -3.11 4.15
C GLU A 40 3.69 -2.25 5.18
N LYS A 41 4.00 -0.95 5.22
CA LYS A 41 3.30 0.00 6.08
C LYS A 41 1.81 0.09 5.77
N LEU A 42 1.40 -0.06 4.52
CA LEU A 42 -0.01 -0.02 4.13
C LEU A 42 -0.80 -1.19 4.73
N LEU A 43 -0.19 -2.37 4.83
CA LEU A 43 -0.83 -3.58 5.39
C LEU A 43 -1.31 -3.36 6.82
N ASP A 44 -0.55 -2.62 7.63
CA ASP A 44 -0.92 -2.29 9.03
C ASP A 44 -2.19 -1.43 9.15
N TYR A 45 -2.57 -0.74 8.08
CA TYR A 45 -3.73 0.16 8.06
C TYR A 45 -4.93 -0.43 7.33
N ILE A 46 -4.82 -1.65 6.80
CA ILE A 46 -5.95 -2.33 6.15
C ILE A 46 -7.02 -2.58 7.21
N PRO A 47 -8.27 -2.12 6.97
CA PRO A 47 -9.34 -2.38 7.90
C PRO A 47 -9.67 -3.87 7.95
N SER A 48 -10.01 -4.39 9.14
CA SER A 48 -10.23 -5.82 9.37
C SER A 48 -11.25 -6.46 8.42
N TRP A 49 -12.26 -5.71 7.97
CA TRP A 49 -13.28 -6.18 7.04
C TRP A 49 -12.80 -6.33 5.59
N ARG A 50 -11.61 -5.84 5.24
CA ARG A 50 -10.99 -5.96 3.90
C ARG A 50 -9.78 -6.89 3.86
N VAL A 51 -9.34 -7.43 5.00
CA VAL A 51 -8.11 -8.25 5.08
C VAL A 51 -8.14 -9.43 4.12
N LYS A 52 -9.31 -10.07 3.94
CA LYS A 52 -9.49 -11.21 3.02
C LYS A 52 -9.39 -10.84 1.54
N ASP A 53 -9.43 -9.55 1.21
CA ASP A 53 -9.34 -9.04 -0.15
C ASP A 53 -7.90 -8.66 -0.52
N VAL A 54 -6.96 -8.74 0.42
CA VAL A 54 -5.58 -8.28 0.23
C VAL A 54 -4.73 -9.39 -0.37
N ILE A 55 -4.03 -9.06 -1.45
CA ILE A 55 -2.95 -9.86 -1.99
C ILE A 55 -1.67 -9.05 -1.82
N TYR A 56 -0.76 -9.53 -0.99
CA TYR A 56 0.59 -8.99 -0.89
C TYR A 56 1.54 -9.84 -1.72
N PHE A 57 2.27 -9.20 -2.63
CA PHE A 57 3.21 -9.87 -3.51
C PHE A 57 4.55 -9.12 -3.51
N ASN A 58 5.58 -9.77 -2.97
CA ASN A 58 6.95 -9.28 -2.99
C ASN A 58 7.84 -10.29 -3.72
N PRO A 59 8.31 -10.00 -4.96
CA PRO A 59 9.12 -10.95 -5.73
C PRO A 59 10.55 -11.11 -5.19
N ALA A 60 11.02 -10.18 -4.35
CA ALA A 60 12.32 -10.30 -3.69
C ALA A 60 12.24 -11.17 -2.43
N ASP A 61 11.04 -11.33 -1.87
CA ASP A 61 10.79 -12.22 -0.76
C ASP A 61 10.68 -13.66 -1.25
N ARG A 62 11.60 -14.51 -0.77
CA ARG A 62 11.62 -15.93 -1.10
C ARG A 62 10.83 -16.76 -0.09
N GLU A 63 10.29 -16.14 0.96
CA GLU A 63 9.66 -16.82 2.08
C GLU A 63 8.24 -16.26 2.36
N THR A 64 7.26 -16.97 1.79
CA THR A 64 5.82 -17.02 2.15
C THR A 64 4.87 -16.02 1.46
N LEU A 65 4.08 -16.59 0.53
CA LEU A 65 2.76 -16.10 0.16
C LEU A 65 1.82 -16.27 1.37
N LEU A 66 1.45 -15.19 2.05
CA LEU A 66 0.27 -15.22 2.93
C LEU A 66 -0.95 -15.05 2.03
N ALA A 67 -1.62 -16.18 1.78
CA ALA A 67 -2.94 -16.27 1.16
C ALA A 67 -4.03 -16.27 2.23
#